data_AF-A0A2I0PNZ3-F1
#
_entry.id   AF-A0A2I0PNZ3-F1
#
_cell.length_a   1.000
_cell.length_b   1.000
_cell.length_c   1.000
_cell.angle_alpha   90.00
_cell.angle_beta   90.00
_cell.angle_gamma   90.00
#
_symmetry.space_group_name_H-M   'P 1'
#
loop_
_entity.id
_entity.type
_entity.pdbx_description
1 polymer ?
#
loop_
_entity_poly.entity_id
_entity_poly.type
_entity_poly.pdbx_seq_one_letter_code
_entity_poly.pdbx_strand_id
1 'polypeptide(L)' 'MKNKNDNKKSKKLLNYAYNCKLDDLSSLLNEIEINLKENKDNETSLRAKRVVTTRMASHKNY' A
#
# COMPACT_ATOMS: atom_id res chain seq x y z
N MET A 1 -16.35 13.23 -7.89
CA MET A 1 -15.12 13.66 -8.59
C MET A 1 -13.94 12.92 -7.96
N LYS A 2 -13.24 12.05 -8.70
CA LYS A 2 -12.03 11.35 -8.19
C LYS A 2 -10.93 12.40 -8.04
N ASN A 3 -10.55 12.71 -6.80
CA ASN A 3 -9.62 13.79 -6.49
C ASN A 3 -8.25 13.47 -7.12
N LYS A 4 -7.72 14.34 -8.00
CA LYS A 4 -6.44 14.08 -8.70
C LYS A 4 -5.27 13.84 -7.73
N ASN A 5 -5.36 14.37 -6.50
CA ASN A 5 -4.36 14.21 -5.45
C ASN A 5 -4.32 12.79 -4.84
N ASP A 6 -5.49 12.14 -4.64
CA ASP A 6 -5.57 10.79 -4.09
C ASP A 6 -4.82 9.79 -4.98
N ASN A 7 -4.91 10.01 -6.30
CA ASN A 7 -4.25 9.16 -7.29
C ASN A 7 -2.71 9.28 -7.21
N LYS A 8 -2.16 10.46 -6.89
CA LYS A 8 -0.71 10.66 -6.74
C LYS A 8 -0.18 9.99 -5.46
N LYS A 9 -0.90 10.12 -4.34
CA LYS A 9 -0.54 9.47 -3.06
C LYS A 9 -0.58 7.95 -3.19
N SER A 10 -1.65 7.40 -3.75
CA SER A 10 -1.78 5.94 -3.90
C SER A 10 -0.77 5.35 -4.87
N LYS A 11 -0.43 6.03 -5.98
CA LYS A 11 0.64 5.58 -6.87
C LYS A 11 2.01 5.54 -6.19
N LYS A 12 2.32 6.52 -5.34
CA LYS A 12 3.56 6.51 -4.53
C LYS A 12 3.58 5.31 -3.57
N LEU A 13 2.48 5.06 -2.86
CA LEU A 13 2.36 3.93 -1.94
C LEU A 13 2.51 2.59 -2.68
N LEU A 14 1.89 2.45 -3.86
CA LEU A 14 2.05 1.26 -4.69
C LEU A 14 3.50 1.07 -5.16
N ASN A 15 4.17 2.14 -5.60
CA ASN A 15 5.57 2.04 -5.99
C ASN A 15 6.46 1.64 -4.79
N TYR A 16 6.19 2.20 -3.62
CA TYR A 16 6.92 1.85 -2.41
C TYR A 16 6.66 0.40 -1.99
N ALA A 17 5.44 -0.10 -2.15
CA ALA A 17 5.10 -1.50 -1.86
C ALA A 17 5.92 -2.51 -2.65
N TYR A 18 6.34 -2.18 -3.88
CA TYR A 18 7.21 -3.02 -4.69
C TYR A 18 8.70 -2.93 -4.32
N ASN A 19 9.14 -1.81 -3.75
CA ASN A 19 10.57 -1.50 -3.63
C ASN A 19 11.09 -1.33 -2.18
N CYS A 20 10.23 -1.21 -1.17
CA CYS A 20 10.65 -0.98 0.21
C CYS A 20 11.37 -2.20 0.82
N LYS A 21 12.14 -1.99 1.89
CA LYS A 21 12.76 -3.08 2.66
C LYS A 21 11.69 -3.83 3.46
N LEU A 22 12.07 -5.00 3.99
CA LEU A 22 11.16 -5.86 4.75
C LEU A 22 10.72 -5.22 6.06
N ASP A 23 11.66 -4.58 6.75
CA ASP A 23 11.43 -3.88 8.01
C ASP A 23 10.41 -2.73 7.84
N ASP A 24 10.33 -2.16 6.64
CA ASP A 24 9.41 -1.07 6.29
C ASP A 24 8.00 -1.56 5.96
N LEU A 25 7.79 -2.86 5.70
CA LEU A 25 6.51 -3.39 5.22
C LEU A 25 5.36 -3.16 6.20
N SER A 26 5.61 -3.31 7.50
CA SER A 26 4.60 -3.10 8.55
C SER A 26 4.15 -1.65 8.61
N SER A 27 5.10 -0.71 8.59
CA SER A 27 4.81 0.73 8.59
C SER A 27 4.07 1.14 7.30
N LEU A 28 4.48 0.61 6.16
CA LEU A 28 3.82 0.86 4.87
C LEU A 28 2.38 0.31 4.83
N LEU A 29 2.13 -0.86 5.41
CA LEU A 29 0.77 -1.41 5.51
C LEU A 29 -0.15 -0.44 6.26
N ASN A 30 0.32 0.10 7.39
CA ASN A 30 -0.45 1.07 8.18
C ASN A 30 -0.77 2.34 7.37
N GLU A 31 0.19 2.89 6.63
CA GLU A 31 -0.04 4.07 5.76
C GLU A 31 -1.08 3.80 4.66
N ILE A 32 -1.04 2.61 4.06
CA ILE A 32 -2.02 2.20 3.03
C ILE A 32 -3.42 2.07 3.64
N GLU A 33 -3.54 1.52 4.85
CA GLU A 33 -4.82 1.40 5.54
C GLU A 33 -5.40 2.75 5.93
N ILE A 34 -4.57 3.71 6.37
CA ILE A 34 -5.00 5.09 6.62
C ILE A 34 -5.55 5.73 5.33
N ASN A 35 -4.85 5.58 4.20
CA ASN A 35 -5.32 6.08 2.90
C ASN A 35 -6.66 5.43 2.48
N LEU A 36 -6.83 4.13 2.71
CA LEU A 36 -8.08 3.43 2.42
C LEU A 36 -9.24 3.83 3.35
N LYS A 37 -8.98 4.31 4.57
CA LYS A 37 -10.04 4.85 5.44
C LYS A 37 -10.64 6.13 4.84
N GLU A 38 -9.82 6.96 4.20
CA GLU A 38 -10.24 8.19 3.53
C GLU A 38 -10.90 7.91 2.17
N ASN A 39 -10.46 6.87 1.47
CA ASN A 39 -10.97 6.50 0.14
C ASN A 39 -10.98 4.98 -0.05
N LYS A 40 -12.06 4.32 0.42
CA LYS A 40 -12.19 2.86 0.51
C LYS A 40 -12.07 2.14 -0.83
N ASP A 41 -12.52 2.78 -1.90
CA ASP A 41 -12.57 2.19 -3.25
C ASP A 41 -11.37 2.63 -4.12
N ASN A 42 -10.29 3.11 -3.49
CA ASN A 42 -9.06 3.43 -4.20
C ASN A 42 -8.34 2.14 -4.61
N GLU A 43 -8.62 1.69 -5.83
CA GLU A 43 -8.04 0.49 -6.45
C GLU A 43 -6.51 0.46 -6.38
N THR A 44 -5.84 1.62 -6.50
CA THR A 44 -4.38 1.69 -6.41
C THR A 44 -3.89 1.41 -4.98
N SER A 45 -4.57 1.96 -3.97
CA SER A 45 -4.30 1.67 -2.56
C SER A 45 -4.61 0.20 -2.22
N LEU A 46 -5.71 -0.37 -2.76
CA LEU A 46 -6.04 -1.78 -2.60
C LEU A 46 -4.97 -2.70 -3.20
N ARG A 47 -4.47 -2.37 -4.39
CA ARG A 47 -3.36 -3.08 -5.03
C ARG A 47 -2.08 -2.99 -4.19
N ALA A 48 -1.77 -1.81 -3.66
CA ALA A 48 -0.61 -1.62 -2.78
C ALA A 48 -0.74 -2.50 -1.53
N LYS A 49 -1.92 -2.55 -0.90
CA LYS A 49 -2.20 -3.41 0.25
C LYS A 49 -1.90 -4.87 -0.07
N ARG A 50 -2.40 -5.38 -1.21
CA ARG A 50 -2.17 -6.75 -1.66
C ARG A 50 -0.69 -7.06 -1.85
N VAL A 51 0.07 -6.15 -2.47
CA VAL A 51 1.52 -6.35 -2.67
C VAL A 51 2.25 -6.44 -1.33
N VAL A 52 1.99 -5.51 -0.41
CA VAL A 52 2.63 -5.52 0.92
C VAL A 52 2.30 -6.78 1.69
N THR A 53 1.03 -7.18 1.76
CA THR A 53 0.63 -8.39 2.51
C THR A 53 1.21 -9.67 1.90
N THR A 54 1.28 -9.77 0.57
CA THR A 54 1.94 -10.90 -0.11
C THR A 54 3.43 -10.94 0.24
N ARG A 55 4.15 -9.81 0.16
CA ARG A 55 5.57 -9.76 0.52
C ARG A 55 5.78 -10.18 1.98
N MET A 56 5.00 -9.64 2.92
CA MET A 56 5.07 -10.02 4.33
C MET A 56 4.83 -11.53 4.54
N ALA A 57 3.85 -12.11 3.85
CA ALA A 57 3.55 -13.55 3.94
C ALA A 57 4.67 -14.42 3.37
N SER A 58 5.29 -14.02 2.26
CA SER A 58 6.44 -14.72 1.70
C SER A 58 7.65 -14.71 2.64
N HIS A 59 7.81 -13.68 3.47
CA HIS A 59 8.90 -13.61 4.44
C HIS A 59 8.65 -14.34 5.75
N LYS A 60 7.40 -14.54 6.16
CA LYS A 60 7.06 -15.31 7.38
C LYS A 60 7.26 -16.83 7.25
N ASN A 61 7.47 -17.34 6.05
CA ASN A 61 7.64 -18.77 5.77
C ASN A 61 9.12 -19.21 5.67
N TYR A 62 10.05 -18.41 6.18
CA TYR A 62 11.48 -18.74 6.37
C TYR A 62 11.85 -18.60 7.84
#